data_AF-X6BKN6-F1
#
_entry.id   AF-X6BKN6-F1
#
_cell.length_a   1.000
_cell.length_b   1.000
_cell.length_c   1.000
_cell.angle_alpha   90.00
_cell.angle_beta   90.00
_cell.angle_gamma   90.00
#
_symmetry.space_group_name_H-M   'P 1'
#
loop_
_entity.id
_entity.type
_entity.pdbx_description
1 polymer ?
#
loop_
_entity_poly.entity_id
_entity_poly.type
_entity_poly.pdbx_seq_one_letter_code
_entity_poly.pdbx_strand_id
1 'polypeptide(L)'
;MTAQGRTRLQRCIVTNATVAAAIRDAGADYLLAVKANQPTIRSEIEAYFADAPADRLDHSTDLGKAHGRVEQRTVTLSGETDWLSGTRRFPDELRLPAAASIVRVAAHIELKDRCRIEARYYISSATLSAQQAANPVRGQAAASPRRQPHVPATDRSKPKSC
;
A
#
# COMPACT_ATOMS: atom_id res chain seq x y z
N MET A 1 -26.66 -20.42 -8.23
CA MET A 1 -25.65 -20.29 -9.31
C MET A 1 -25.16 -18.85 -9.33
N THR A 2 -24.15 -18.51 -8.55
CA THR A 2 -23.37 -17.29 -8.76
C THR A 2 -22.06 -17.74 -9.38
N ALA A 3 -21.91 -17.51 -10.69
CA ALA A 3 -20.62 -17.64 -11.32
C ALA A 3 -19.70 -16.64 -10.61
N GLN A 4 -18.77 -17.15 -9.80
CA GLN A 4 -17.62 -16.41 -9.30
C GLN A 4 -16.78 -16.09 -10.54
N GLY A 5 -17.20 -15.10 -11.33
CA GLY A 5 -16.45 -14.59 -12.45
C GLY A 5 -15.08 -14.22 -11.92
N ARG A 6 -14.02 -14.86 -12.40
CA ARG A 6 -12.66 -14.52 -12.02
C ARG A 6 -12.41 -13.08 -12.45
N THR A 7 -12.60 -12.16 -11.52
CA THR A 7 -12.26 -10.75 -11.65
C THR A 7 -10.78 -10.68 -12.03
N ARG A 8 -10.48 -10.30 -13.28
CA ARG A 8 -9.11 -10.25 -13.78
C ARG A 8 -8.43 -9.01 -13.20
N LEU A 9 -7.83 -9.15 -12.03
CA LEU A 9 -7.08 -8.07 -11.38
C LEU A 9 -5.72 -7.89 -12.06
N GLN A 10 -5.58 -6.83 -12.84
CA GLN A 10 -4.34 -6.42 -13.48
C GLN A 10 -3.54 -5.49 -12.58
N ARG A 11 -2.39 -5.97 -12.11
CA ARG A 11 -1.45 -5.15 -11.34
C ARG A 11 -0.62 -4.27 -12.26
N CYS A 12 -0.55 -2.97 -11.97
CA CYS A 12 0.32 -2.04 -12.67
C CYS A 12 1.27 -1.30 -11.73
N ILE A 13 2.47 -1.03 -12.23
CA ILE A 13 3.50 -0.31 -11.47
C ILE A 13 3.23 1.21 -11.49
N VAL A 14 2.47 1.70 -12.47
CA VAL A 14 2.18 3.13 -12.67
C VAL A 14 0.74 3.44 -12.28
N THR A 15 0.55 4.44 -11.43
CA THR A 15 -0.78 5.00 -11.17
C THR A 15 -1.04 6.13 -12.16
N ASN A 16 -1.81 5.85 -13.22
CA ASN A 16 -2.17 6.79 -14.28
C ASN A 16 -3.64 6.58 -14.66
N ALA A 17 -4.41 7.66 -14.78
CA ALA A 17 -5.82 7.65 -15.15
C ALA A 17 -6.09 6.99 -16.51
N THR A 18 -5.26 7.23 -17.52
CA THR A 18 -5.37 6.62 -18.85
C THR A 18 -5.18 5.10 -18.77
N VAL A 19 -4.22 4.63 -17.97
CA VAL A 19 -3.99 3.20 -17.75
C VAL A 19 -5.16 2.57 -17.01
N ALA A 20 -5.69 3.26 -16.00
CA ALA A 20 -6.86 2.81 -15.26
C ALA A 20 -8.09 2.67 -16.17
N ALA A 21 -8.36 3.68 -17.01
CA ALA A 21 -9.44 3.65 -17.99
C ALA A 21 -9.27 2.48 -18.97
N ALA A 22 -8.09 2.33 -19.59
CA ALA A 22 -7.84 1.24 -20.53
C ALA A 22 -8.03 -0.16 -19.92
N ILE A 23 -7.67 -0.36 -18.65
CA ILE A 23 -7.91 -1.63 -17.95
C ILE A 23 -9.41 -1.87 -17.74
N ARG A 24 -10.17 -0.83 -17.37
CA ARG A 24 -11.62 -0.91 -17.20
C ARG A 24 -12.34 -1.16 -18.52
N ASP A 25 -11.93 -0.49 -19.60
CA ASP A 25 -12.47 -0.68 -20.95
C ASP A 25 -12.25 -2.12 -21.44
N ALA A 26 -11.16 -2.76 -21.02
CA ALA A 26 -10.89 -4.17 -21.28
C ALA A 26 -11.67 -5.16 -20.38
N GLY A 27 -12.58 -4.67 -19.53
CA GLY A 27 -13.39 -5.49 -18.61
C GLY A 27 -12.60 -6.08 -17.44
N ALA A 28 -11.45 -5.50 -17.10
CA ALA A 28 -10.58 -5.95 -16.02
C ALA A 28 -10.59 -4.95 -14.85
N ASP A 29 -10.07 -5.38 -13.70
CA ASP A 29 -9.85 -4.52 -12.55
C ASP A 29 -8.39 -4.13 -12.42
N TYR A 30 -8.11 -2.93 -11.94
CA TYR A 30 -6.73 -2.50 -11.71
C TYR A 30 -6.33 -2.64 -10.25
N LEU A 31 -5.03 -2.82 -10.02
CA LEU A 31 -4.35 -2.56 -8.75
C LEU A 31 -3.12 -1.71 -9.05
N LEU A 32 -3.20 -0.41 -8.77
CA LEU A 32 -2.18 0.58 -9.15
C LEU A 32 -1.36 0.98 -7.94
N ALA A 33 -0.03 0.94 -8.07
CA ALA A 33 0.89 1.34 -7.01
C ALA A 33 1.07 2.87 -6.95
N VAL A 34 0.80 3.46 -5.79
CA VAL A 34 1.01 4.89 -5.54
C VAL A 34 2.51 5.16 -5.42
N LYS A 35 3.05 5.94 -6.35
CA LYS A 35 4.50 6.20 -6.43
C LYS A 35 4.90 7.41 -5.60
N ALA A 36 6.18 7.47 -5.24
CA ALA A 36 6.75 8.58 -4.46
C ALA A 36 6.67 9.95 -5.16
N ASN A 37 6.56 9.98 -6.49
CA ASN A 37 6.35 11.22 -7.26
C ASN A 37 4.87 11.69 -7.26
N GLN A 38 4.00 11.05 -6.48
CA GLN A 38 2.60 11.45 -6.28
C GLN A 38 2.38 11.80 -4.80
N PRO A 39 3.02 12.87 -4.28
CA PRO A 39 3.06 13.15 -2.84
C PRO A 39 1.68 13.47 -2.26
N THR A 40 0.80 14.13 -3.00
CA THR A 40 -0.54 14.52 -2.53
C THR A 40 -1.38 13.30 -2.20
N ILE A 41 -1.64 12.43 -3.20
CA ILE A 41 -2.46 11.23 -3.01
C ILE A 41 -1.85 10.26 -1.99
N ARG A 42 -0.52 10.18 -1.93
CA ARG A 42 0.17 9.39 -0.91
C ARG A 42 -0.11 9.93 0.50
N SER A 43 -0.02 11.24 0.68
CA SER A 43 -0.26 11.88 1.99
C SER A 43 -1.72 11.73 2.42
N GLU A 44 -2.67 11.83 1.48
CA GLU A 44 -4.09 11.61 1.76
C GLU A 44 -4.37 10.16 2.20
N ILE A 45 -3.79 9.16 1.51
CA ILE A 45 -3.91 7.75 1.90
C ILE A 45 -3.23 7.48 3.25
N GLU A 46 -2.06 8.07 3.49
CA GLU A 46 -1.34 7.98 4.76
C GLU A 46 -2.18 8.54 5.92
N ALA A 47 -2.76 9.73 5.75
CA ALA A 47 -3.65 10.35 6.73
C ALA A 47 -4.90 9.49 6.96
N TYR A 48 -5.53 9.00 5.88
CA TYR A 48 -6.68 8.11 5.99
C TYR A 48 -6.37 6.88 6.85
N PHE A 49 -5.28 6.15 6.57
CA PHE A 49 -4.95 4.95 7.35
C PHE A 49 -4.48 5.26 8.78
N ALA A 50 -4.12 6.49 9.10
CA ALA A 50 -3.81 6.91 10.47
C ALA A 50 -5.09 7.18 11.28
N ASP A 51 -6.13 7.72 10.64
CA ASP A 51 -7.36 8.18 11.30
C ASP A 51 -8.53 7.19 11.17
N ALA A 52 -8.47 6.24 10.22
CA ALA A 52 -9.56 5.31 9.97
C ALA A 52 -9.81 4.38 11.17
N PRO A 53 -11.07 4.21 11.59
CA PRO A 53 -11.42 3.31 12.68
C PRO A 53 -11.26 1.84 12.25
N ALA A 54 -10.89 0.98 13.20
CA ALA A 54 -10.52 -0.42 12.91
C ALA A 54 -11.65 -1.26 12.30
N ASP A 55 -12.92 -0.90 12.54
CA ASP A 55 -14.10 -1.56 11.96
C ASP A 55 -14.29 -1.27 10.46
N ARG A 56 -13.62 -0.25 9.92
CA ARG A 56 -13.59 0.08 8.49
C ARG A 56 -12.37 -0.49 7.75
N LEU A 57 -11.54 -1.24 8.45
CA LEU A 57 -10.29 -1.79 7.94
C LEU A 57 -10.34 -3.32 7.98
N ASP A 58 -10.00 -3.93 6.84
CA ASP A 58 -9.71 -5.37 6.77
C ASP A 58 -8.20 -5.58 6.83
N HIS A 59 -7.75 -6.65 7.50
CA HIS A 59 -6.35 -6.92 7.75
C HIS A 59 -5.97 -8.36 7.44
N SER A 60 -4.80 -8.55 6.85
CA SER A 60 -4.20 -9.87 6.66
C SER A 60 -2.71 -9.80 6.95
N THR A 61 -2.23 -10.64 7.85
CA THR A 61 -0.82 -10.70 8.23
C THR A 61 -0.20 -12.03 7.84
N ASP A 62 0.97 -11.97 7.21
CA ASP A 62 1.80 -13.10 6.86
C ASP A 62 3.16 -13.01 7.56
N LEU A 63 3.61 -14.13 8.14
CA LEU A 63 4.89 -14.24 8.80
C LEU A 63 5.78 -15.22 8.03
N GLY A 64 6.89 -14.72 7.49
CA GLY A 64 7.93 -15.50 6.85
C GLY A 64 9.19 -15.55 7.71
N LYS A 65 9.74 -16.75 7.93
CA LYS A 65 11.06 -16.92 8.55
C LYS A 65 12.01 -17.55 7.54
N ALA A 66 13.17 -16.94 7.33
CA ALA A 66 14.19 -17.47 6.42
C ALA A 66 15.60 -17.05 6.87
N HIS A 67 16.51 -18.01 7.05
CA HIS A 67 17.95 -17.79 7.25
C HIS A 67 18.31 -16.64 8.24
N GLY A 68 17.67 -16.60 9.41
CA GLY A 68 17.93 -15.56 10.43
C GLY A 68 17.25 -14.20 10.17
N ARG A 69 16.35 -14.14 9.17
CA ARG A 69 15.45 -13.01 8.90
C ARG A 69 14.02 -13.39 9.26
N VAL A 70 13.35 -12.52 10.00
CA VAL A 70 11.90 -12.58 10.20
C VAL A 70 11.29 -11.46 9.36
N GLU A 71 10.31 -11.80 8.53
CA GLU A 71 9.55 -10.83 7.75
C GLU A 71 8.07 -10.96 8.09
N GLN A 72 7.51 -9.89 8.63
CA GLN A 72 6.08 -9.74 8.83
C GLN A 72 5.53 -8.81 7.76
N ARG A 73 4.56 -9.28 6.97
CA ARG A 73 3.81 -8.44 6.02
C ARG A 73 2.39 -8.29 6.50
N THR A 74 1.96 -7.06 6.70
CA THR A 74 0.57 -6.73 7.03
C THR A 74 -0.05 -5.99 5.86
N VAL A 75 -1.10 -6.55 5.29
CA VAL A 75 -1.98 -5.91 4.32
C VAL A 75 -3.14 -5.33 5.09
N THR A 76 -3.41 -4.04 4.88
CA THR A 76 -4.56 -3.33 5.43
C THR A 76 -5.35 -2.77 4.26
N LEU A 77 -6.65 -2.99 4.24
CA LEU A 77 -7.53 -2.62 3.15
C LEU A 77 -8.69 -1.80 3.69
N SER A 78 -9.12 -0.80 2.92
CA SER A 78 -10.40 -0.14 3.14
C SER A 78 -11.16 0.03 1.84
N GLY A 79 -12.48 -0.13 1.91
CA GLY A 79 -13.40 0.15 0.80
C GLY A 79 -13.84 1.61 0.71
N GLU A 80 -13.47 2.45 1.69
CA GLU A 80 -13.82 3.86 1.72
C GLU A 80 -12.96 4.65 0.73
N THR A 81 -13.51 4.91 -0.45
CA THR A 81 -12.82 5.61 -1.55
C THR A 81 -13.50 6.91 -1.97
N ASP A 82 -14.64 7.27 -1.38
CA ASP A 82 -15.41 8.46 -1.77
C ASP A 82 -14.62 9.77 -1.63
N TRP A 83 -13.69 9.82 -0.69
CA TRP A 83 -12.80 10.97 -0.52
C TRP A 83 -11.75 11.08 -1.63
N LEU A 84 -11.45 10.01 -2.36
CA LEU A 84 -10.57 10.04 -3.55
C LEU A 84 -11.26 10.67 -4.77
N SER A 85 -12.59 10.64 -4.81
CA SER A 85 -13.41 11.09 -5.93
C SER A 85 -14.09 12.44 -5.71
N GLY A 86 -13.87 13.08 -4.55
CA GLY A 86 -14.44 14.39 -4.19
C GLY A 86 -14.17 15.49 -5.22
N THR A 87 -14.80 16.67 -5.05
CA THR A 87 -14.80 17.81 -5.99
C THR A 87 -13.40 18.41 -6.15
N ARG A 88 -12.51 17.67 -6.83
CA ARG A 88 -11.13 18.07 -6.93
C ARG A 88 -10.98 19.24 -7.89
N ARG A 89 -10.34 20.30 -7.39
CA ARG A 89 -10.40 21.67 -7.94
C ARG A 89 -9.50 21.88 -9.14
N PHE A 90 -8.56 20.98 -9.39
CA PHE A 90 -7.56 21.12 -10.46
C PHE A 90 -7.70 20.03 -11.54
N PRO A 91 -7.43 20.36 -12.82
CA PRO A 91 -7.53 19.43 -13.93
C PRO A 91 -6.48 18.29 -13.89
N ASP A 92 -5.32 18.50 -13.26
CA ASP A 92 -4.27 17.47 -13.11
C ASP A 92 -4.49 16.51 -11.94
N GLU A 93 -5.61 16.64 -11.25
CA GLU A 93 -5.85 15.85 -10.05
C GLU A 93 -6.33 14.45 -10.40
N LEU A 94 -5.53 13.46 -10.01
CA LEU A 94 -5.67 12.04 -10.35
C LEU A 94 -7.11 11.54 -10.11
N ARG A 95 -7.87 11.39 -11.20
CA ARG A 95 -9.17 10.71 -11.21
C ARG A 95 -8.97 9.28 -11.66
N LEU A 96 -9.26 8.34 -10.77
CA LEU A 96 -9.24 6.92 -11.10
C LEU A 96 -10.69 6.43 -11.27
N PRO A 97 -11.08 5.95 -12.47
CA PRO A 97 -12.43 5.45 -12.68
C PRO A 97 -12.70 4.23 -11.80
N ALA A 98 -13.88 4.18 -11.19
CA ALA A 98 -14.36 3.05 -10.39
C ALA A 98 -13.42 2.63 -9.23
N ALA A 99 -12.67 3.55 -8.63
CA ALA A 99 -11.87 3.23 -7.44
C ALA A 99 -12.78 2.73 -6.30
N ALA A 100 -12.55 1.50 -5.86
CA ALA A 100 -13.41 0.78 -4.91
C ALA A 100 -12.68 0.33 -3.65
N SER A 101 -11.34 0.32 -3.65
CA SER A 101 -10.57 0.07 -2.44
C SER A 101 -9.19 0.71 -2.46
N ILE A 102 -8.67 0.98 -1.26
CA ILE A 102 -7.28 1.36 -1.01
C ILE A 102 -6.58 0.30 -0.16
N VAL A 103 -5.30 0.09 -0.43
CA VAL A 103 -4.51 -0.96 0.22
C VAL A 103 -3.19 -0.39 0.72
N ARG A 104 -2.89 -0.61 2.00
CA ARG A 104 -1.57 -0.42 2.59
C ARG A 104 -0.91 -1.78 2.79
N VAL A 105 0.35 -1.88 2.37
CA VAL A 105 1.19 -3.06 2.61
C VAL A 105 2.38 -2.62 3.44
N ALA A 106 2.40 -3.00 4.70
CA ALA A 106 3.51 -2.77 5.62
C ALA A 106 4.37 -4.03 5.73
N ALA A 107 5.66 -3.92 5.43
CA ALA A 107 6.65 -4.98 5.60
C ALA A 107 7.60 -4.60 6.74
N HIS A 108 7.64 -5.43 7.78
CA HIS A 108 8.57 -5.34 8.89
C HIS A 108 9.59 -6.46 8.71
N ILE A 109 10.85 -6.10 8.49
CA ILE A 109 11.94 -7.03 8.28
C ILE A 109 12.89 -6.88 9.45
N GLU A 110 13.00 -7.95 10.23
CA GLU A 110 13.91 -8.05 11.36
C GLU A 110 15.09 -8.95 10.99
N LEU A 111 16.28 -8.41 11.14
CA LEU A 111 17.56 -9.11 11.09
C LEU A 111 18.23 -8.96 12.46
N LYS A 112 19.19 -9.84 12.77
CA LYS A 112 19.90 -9.86 14.07
C LYS A 112 20.32 -8.49 14.60
N ASP A 113 20.77 -7.59 13.71
CA ASP A 113 21.32 -6.28 14.12
C ASP A 113 20.48 -5.09 13.62
N ARG A 114 19.43 -5.32 12.83
CA ARG A 114 18.69 -4.23 12.16
C ARG A 114 17.22 -4.58 11.93
N CYS A 115 16.36 -3.58 12.13
CA CYS A 115 14.96 -3.60 11.71
C CYS A 115 14.73 -2.64 10.53
N ARG A 116 13.89 -3.04 9.58
CA ARG A 116 13.44 -2.19 8.47
C ARG A 116 11.93 -2.25 8.37
N ILE A 117 11.29 -1.09 8.34
CA ILE A 117 9.85 -0.95 8.10
C ILE A 117 9.66 -0.24 6.77
N GLU A 118 8.84 -0.82 5.89
CA GLU A 118 8.44 -0.20 4.63
C GLU A 118 6.93 -0.26 4.46
N ALA A 119 6.33 0.86 4.04
CA ALA A 119 4.93 0.92 3.66
C ALA A 119 4.80 1.21 2.16
N ARG A 120 3.85 0.53 1.50
CA ARG A 120 3.46 0.76 0.11
C ARG A 120 1.95 0.92 0.02
N TYR A 121 1.49 1.77 -0.87
CA TYR A 121 0.07 2.07 -1.05
C TYR A 121 -0.39 1.73 -2.45
N TYR A 122 -1.62 1.25 -2.55
CA TYR A 122 -2.26 0.89 -3.80
C TYR A 122 -3.71 1.35 -3.83
N ILE A 123 -4.21 1.61 -5.03
CA ILE A 123 -5.63 1.89 -5.30
C ILE A 123 -6.15 0.82 -6.26
N SER A 124 -7.34 0.29 -5.99
CA SER A 124 -7.96 -0.74 -6.82
C SER A 124 -9.38 -0.38 -7.22
N SER A 125 -9.79 -0.84 -8.40
CA SER A 125 -11.21 -0.82 -8.82
C SER A 125 -12.01 -2.02 -8.35
N ALA A 126 -11.34 -3.05 -7.81
CA ALA A 126 -12.01 -4.22 -7.27
C ALA A 126 -12.33 -4.02 -5.79
N THR A 127 -13.48 -4.53 -5.38
CA THR A 127 -13.77 -4.79 -3.96
C THR A 127 -13.04 -6.08 -3.57
N LEU A 128 -12.02 -5.95 -2.71
CA LEU A 128 -11.14 -7.04 -2.31
C LEU A 128 -11.18 -7.20 -0.80
N SER A 129 -10.90 -8.41 -0.31
CA SER A 129 -10.41 -8.63 1.05
C SER A 129 -8.90 -8.40 1.13
N ALA A 130 -8.38 -8.12 2.33
CA ALA A 130 -6.96 -7.99 2.59
C ALA A 130 -6.18 -9.25 2.17
N GLN A 131 -6.77 -10.43 2.33
CA GLN A 131 -6.19 -11.70 1.89
C GLN A 131 -6.10 -11.79 0.35
N GLN A 132 -7.14 -11.38 -0.38
CA GLN A 132 -7.12 -11.35 -1.85
C GLN A 132 -6.10 -10.34 -2.38
N ALA A 133 -5.90 -9.22 -1.68
CA ALA A 133 -4.90 -8.22 -2.02
C ALA A 133 -3.45 -8.68 -1.72
N ALA A 134 -3.24 -9.66 -0.83
CA ALA A 134 -1.91 -10.07 -0.37
C ALA A 134 -1.04 -10.73 -1.45
N ASN A 135 -1.62 -11.56 -2.33
CA ASN A 135 -0.87 -12.23 -3.39
C ASN A 135 -0.34 -11.27 -4.47
N PRO A 136 -1.18 -10.41 -5.10
CA PRO A 136 -0.71 -9.53 -6.16
C PRO A 136 0.36 -8.53 -5.68
N VAL A 137 0.33 -8.10 -4.42
CA VAL A 137 1.30 -7.11 -3.89
C VAL A 137 2.66 -7.69 -3.50
N ARG A 138 2.76 -9.00 -3.20
CA ARG A 138 4.03 -9.63 -2.74
C ARG A 138 5.19 -9.51 -3.73
N GLY A 139 4.90 -9.48 -5.04
CA GLY A 139 5.93 -9.50 -6.10
C GLY A 139 6.51 -8.13 -6.47
N GLN A 140 6.07 -7.04 -5.84
CA GLN A 140 6.52 -5.69 -6.21
C GLN A 140 7.66 -5.21 -5.31
N ALA A 141 8.87 -5.14 -5.86
CA ALA A 141 9.99 -4.46 -5.20
C ALA A 141 9.63 -2.99 -4.96
N ALA A 142 9.95 -2.47 -3.76
CA ALA A 142 9.92 -1.03 -3.53
C ALA A 142 10.80 -0.34 -4.59
N ALA A 143 10.26 0.68 -5.26
CA ALA A 143 11.14 1.68 -5.85
C ALA A 143 11.95 2.28 -4.69
N SER A 144 13.27 2.19 -4.80
CA SER A 144 14.21 2.42 -3.71
C SER A 144 13.94 3.76 -3.00
N PRO A 145 13.58 3.79 -1.70
CA PRO A 145 13.75 5.03 -0.95
C PRO A 145 15.25 5.30 -0.97
N ARG A 146 15.67 6.51 -1.41
CA ARG A 146 17.07 6.94 -1.28
C ARG A 146 17.53 6.54 0.12
N ARG A 147 18.66 5.82 0.21
CA ARG A 147 19.30 5.47 1.48
C ARG A 147 19.24 6.73 2.36
N GLN A 148 18.46 6.70 3.43
CA GLN A 148 18.69 7.65 4.50
C GLN A 148 20.10 7.34 4.99
N PRO A 149 21.04 8.30 4.94
CA PRO A 149 22.30 8.10 5.62
C PRO A 149 21.98 7.80 7.08
N HIS A 150 22.55 6.70 7.57
CA HIS A 150 22.57 6.41 8.98
C HIS A 150 23.21 7.61 9.69
N VAL A 151 22.43 8.40 10.41
CA VAL A 151 22.95 9.34 11.40
C VAL A 151 23.33 8.46 12.59
N PRO A 152 24.62 8.22 12.87
CA PRO A 152 24.97 7.52 14.09
C PRO A 152 24.42 8.31 15.27
N ALA A 153 23.71 7.62 16.16
CA ALA A 153 23.35 8.17 17.45
C ALA A 153 24.62 8.73 18.08
N THR A 154 24.70 10.05 18.20
CA THR A 154 25.76 10.68 18.97
C THR A 154 25.50 10.30 20.41
N ASP A 155 26.38 9.43 20.92
CA ASP A 155 26.49 9.07 22.32
C ASP A 155 26.54 10.36 23.16
N ARG A 156 25.39 10.72 23.72
CA ARG A 156 25.32 11.59 24.88
C ARG A 156 24.95 10.72 26.08
N SER A 157 26.03 10.34 26.77
CA SER A 157 26.14 10.37 28.22
C SER A 157 25.72 9.11 28.98
N LYS A 158 26.74 8.35 29.41
CA LYS A 158 26.81 7.70 30.74
C LYS A 158 26.52 8.71 31.88
N PRO A 159 26.18 8.30 33.13
CA PRO A 159 26.52 7.01 33.76
C PRO A 159 25.43 6.25 34.54
N LYS A 160 25.77 4.96 34.76
CA LYS A 160 25.36 3.90 35.71
C LYS A 160 24.37 4.19 36.86
N SER A 161 23.52 3.18 37.13
CA SER A 161 23.20 2.49 38.42
C SER A 161 21.73 2.01 38.35
N CYS A 162 21.27 0.84 38.81
CA CYS A 162 21.79 -0.27 39.63
C CYS A 162 21.76 -1.60 38.86
#